data_AF-A0A6Y3UUH7-F1
#
_entry.id   AF-A0A6Y3UUH7-F1
#
_cell.length_a   1.000
_cell.length_b   1.000
_cell.length_c   1.000
_cell.angle_alpha   90.00
_cell.angle_beta   90.00
_cell.angle_gamma   90.00
#
_symmetry.space_group_name_H-M   'P 1'
#
loop_
_entity.id
_entity.type
_entity.pdbx_description
1 polymer ?
#
loop_
_entity_poly.entity_id
_entity_poly.type
_entity_poly.pdbx_seq_one_letter_code
_entity_poly.pdbx_strand_id
1 'polypeptide(L)'
;LYKNSLVLIGAETIRELESIRPDIYFMGVAHVDSEVGVTLPGLDECYTKQKMAEVSNEVAILVTEEKLETRSNFVVSSLKDINYIFTSKDA
;
A
#
# COMPACT_ATOMS: atom_id res chain seq x y z
N LEU A 1 -2.29 -22.22 -8.86
CA LEU A 1 -2.31 -20.89 -9.49
C LEU A 1 -2.37 -19.86 -8.37
N TYR A 2 -1.22 -19.41 -7.88
CA TYR A 2 -1.17 -18.31 -6.91
C TYR A 2 -1.74 -17.08 -7.61
N LYS A 3 -2.75 -16.46 -6.98
CA LYS A 3 -3.43 -15.28 -7.50
C LYS A 3 -2.42 -14.13 -7.42
N ASN A 4 -1.71 -13.87 -8.51
CA ASN A 4 -0.95 -12.62 -8.66
C ASN A 4 -1.96 -11.49 -8.41
N SER A 5 -1.64 -10.61 -7.47
CA SER A 5 -2.46 -9.52 -6.94
C SER A 5 -3.56 -9.01 -7.92
N LEU A 6 -4.81 -8.91 -7.47
CA LEU A 6 -5.92 -8.35 -8.28
C LEU A 6 -5.87 -6.82 -8.29
N VAL A 7 -4.75 -6.25 -8.75
CA VAL A 7 -4.53 -4.80 -8.80
C VAL A 7 -4.67 -4.32 -10.23
N LEU A 8 -5.47 -3.27 -10.42
CA LEU A 8 -5.50 -2.52 -11.69
C LEU A 8 -4.18 -1.76 -11.81
N ILE A 9 -3.53 -1.85 -12.96
CA ILE A 9 -2.21 -1.24 -13.19
C ILE A 9 -2.18 -0.46 -14.50
N GLY A 10 -1.12 0.31 -14.72
CA GLY A 10 -0.88 1.04 -15.95
C GLY A 10 -1.38 2.49 -15.94
N ALA A 11 -0.94 3.28 -16.91
CA ALA A 11 -1.12 4.73 -16.95
C ALA A 11 -2.59 5.19 -16.99
N GLU A 12 -3.47 4.40 -17.61
CA GLU A 12 -4.90 4.68 -17.65
C GLU A 12 -5.51 4.58 -16.26
N THR A 13 -5.24 3.49 -15.53
CA THR A 13 -5.65 3.33 -14.12
C THR A 13 -5.19 4.51 -13.28
N ILE A 14 -3.91 4.91 -13.36
CA ILE A 14 -3.39 6.05 -12.57
C ILE A 14 -4.15 7.34 -12.87
N ARG A 15 -4.49 7.60 -14.13
CA ARG A 15 -5.24 8.79 -14.53
C ARG A 15 -6.68 8.75 -14.03
N GLU A 16 -7.33 7.58 -14.09
CA GLU A 16 -8.68 7.41 -13.57
C GLU A 16 -8.75 7.67 -12.06
N LEU A 17 -7.71 7.28 -11.31
CA LEU A 17 -7.63 7.53 -9.87
C LEU A 17 -7.61 9.04 -9.51
N GLU A 18 -7.19 9.93 -10.42
CA GLU A 18 -7.25 11.39 -10.20
C GLU A 18 -8.68 11.92 -10.10
N SER A 19 -9.66 11.18 -10.65
CA SER A 19 -11.07 11.58 -10.66
C SER A 19 -11.84 11.15 -9.41
N ILE A 20 -11.23 10.36 -8.53
CA ILE A 20 -11.85 9.88 -7.30
C ILE A 20 -11.17 10.50 -6.07
N ARG A 21 -11.93 10.59 -4.99
CA ARG A 21 -11.42 11.06 -3.70
C ARG A 21 -11.96 10.18 -2.58
N PRO A 22 -11.30 9.04 -2.30
CA PRO A 22 -11.70 8.14 -1.23
C PRO A 22 -11.56 8.81 0.13
N ASP A 23 -12.53 8.61 1.02
CA ASP A 23 -12.39 9.02 2.41
C ASP A 23 -11.31 8.19 3.12
N ILE A 24 -11.27 6.88 2.85
CA ILE A 24 -10.29 5.95 3.41
C ILE A 24 -9.82 4.94 2.36
N TYR A 25 -8.51 4.74 2.29
CA TYR A 25 -7.89 3.68 1.50
C TYR A 25 -7.30 2.60 2.41
N PHE A 26 -7.91 1.42 2.35
CA PHE A 26 -7.36 0.20 2.96
C PHE A 26 -6.31 -0.41 2.04
N MET A 27 -5.05 -0.04 2.27
CA MET A 27 -3.93 -0.48 1.48
C MET A 27 -3.50 -1.90 1.87
N GLY A 28 -3.48 -2.80 0.87
CA GLY A 28 -2.85 -4.11 1.03
C GLY A 28 -1.33 -3.98 1.10
N VAL A 29 -0.71 -4.53 2.13
CA VAL A 29 0.75 -4.47 2.34
C VAL A 29 1.44 -5.80 2.08
N ALA A 30 2.60 -5.73 1.43
CA ALA A 30 3.50 -6.86 1.22
C ALA A 30 4.60 -6.88 2.29
N HIS A 31 5.27 -5.75 2.47
CA HIS A 31 6.38 -5.57 3.41
C HIS A 31 6.27 -4.20 4.09
N VAL A 32 6.58 -4.14 5.38
CA VAL A 32 6.61 -2.90 6.16
C VAL A 32 7.91 -2.85 6.93
N ASP A 33 8.60 -1.71 6.86
CA ASP A 33 9.84 -1.44 7.57
C ASP A 33 9.72 -0.10 8.29
N SER A 34 10.16 -0.05 9.55
CA SER A 34 10.04 1.14 10.39
C SER A 34 10.81 2.36 9.88
N GLU A 35 11.89 2.17 9.12
CA GLU A 35 12.70 3.25 8.55
C GLU A 35 12.27 3.62 7.13
N VAL A 36 12.01 2.63 6.29
CA VAL A 36 11.74 2.81 4.86
C VAL A 36 10.25 3.06 4.58
N GLY A 37 9.36 2.39 5.32
CA GLY A 37 7.92 2.45 5.11
C GLY A 37 7.32 1.20 4.47
N VAL A 38 6.25 1.38 3.71
CA VAL A 38 5.56 0.28 3.01
C VAL A 38 6.30 -0.02 1.71
N THR A 39 6.73 -1.26 1.52
CA THR A 39 7.45 -1.69 0.32
C THR A 39 6.82 -2.92 -0.36
N LEU A 40 7.02 -3.06 -1.66
CA LEU A 40 6.49 -4.17 -2.46
C LEU A 40 7.38 -4.51 -3.68
N PRO A 41 7.22 -5.71 -4.27
CA PRO A 41 8.13 -6.19 -5.32
C PRO A 41 7.84 -5.68 -6.74
N GLY A 42 6.64 -5.18 -7.04
CA GLY A 42 6.20 -4.83 -8.40
C GLY A 42 6.03 -3.33 -8.65
N LEU A 43 6.79 -2.75 -9.58
CA LEU A 43 6.76 -1.31 -9.85
C LEU A 43 5.38 -0.77 -10.26
N ASP A 44 4.65 -1.48 -11.13
CA ASP A 44 3.33 -1.02 -11.60
C ASP A 44 2.28 -1.00 -10.47
N GLU A 45 2.35 -1.99 -9.56
CA GLU A 45 1.54 -2.01 -8.34
C GLU A 45 1.93 -0.84 -7.42
N CYS A 46 3.23 -0.53 -7.34
CA CYS A 46 3.75 0.58 -6.54
C CYS A 46 3.12 1.92 -6.97
N TYR A 47 3.15 2.22 -8.27
CA TYR A 47 2.56 3.46 -8.79
C TYR A 47 1.05 3.56 -8.50
N THR A 48 0.34 2.45 -8.63
CA THR A 48 -1.10 2.41 -8.36
C THR A 48 -1.40 2.71 -6.90
N LYS A 49 -0.68 2.08 -5.97
CA LYS A 49 -0.88 2.30 -4.54
C LYS A 49 -0.43 3.69 -4.10
N GLN A 50 0.64 4.22 -4.69
CA GLN A 50 1.10 5.60 -4.48
C GLN A 50 0.01 6.60 -4.85
N LYS A 51 -0.54 6.50 -6.07
CA LYS A 51 -1.60 7.40 -6.53
C LYS A 51 -2.84 7.26 -5.65
N MET A 52 -3.24 6.04 -5.30
CA MET A 52 -4.40 5.82 -4.43
C MET A 52 -4.20 6.42 -3.03
N ALA A 53 -3.01 6.31 -2.46
CA ALA A 53 -2.67 6.95 -1.19
C ALA A 53 -2.69 8.49 -1.30
N GLU A 54 -2.17 9.04 -2.40
CA GLU A 54 -2.16 10.49 -2.67
C GLU A 54 -3.56 11.11 -2.77
N VAL A 55 -4.51 10.43 -3.44
CA VAL A 55 -5.87 10.97 -3.64
C VAL A 55 -6.82 10.70 -2.47
N SER A 56 -6.41 9.88 -1.50
CA SER A 56 -7.25 9.50 -0.36
C SER A 56 -7.07 10.47 0.80
N ASN A 57 -8.14 10.67 1.58
CA ASN A 57 -8.04 11.50 2.79
C ASN A 57 -7.31 10.80 3.94
N GLU A 58 -7.58 9.50 4.12
CA GLU A 58 -6.92 8.66 5.13
C GLU A 58 -6.39 7.37 4.51
N VAL A 59 -5.26 6.88 4.99
CA VAL A 59 -4.67 5.61 4.60
C VAL A 59 -4.59 4.67 5.81
N ALA A 60 -5.14 3.47 5.64
CA ALA A 60 -5.10 2.40 6.62
C ALA A 60 -4.37 1.18 6.06
N ILE A 61 -3.48 0.59 6.84
CA ILE A 61 -2.80 -0.67 6.49
C ILE A 61 -3.18 -1.78 7.46
N LEU A 62 -3.25 -3.01 6.94
CA LEU A 62 -3.41 -4.22 7.73
C LEU A 62 -2.15 -5.07 7.57
N VAL A 63 -1.39 -5.22 8.65
CA VAL A 63 -0.08 -5.90 8.64
C VAL A 63 -0.09 -7.09 9.58
N THR A 64 0.49 -8.20 9.14
CA THR A 64 0.77 -9.39 9.98
C THR A 64 2.22 -9.30 10.48
N GLU A 65 2.52 -9.93 11.62
CA GLU A 65 3.86 -9.88 12.23
C GLU A 65 4.96 -10.29 11.26
N GLU A 66 4.73 -11.35 10.47
CA GLU A 66 5.64 -11.86 9.44
C GLU A 66 6.03 -10.85 8.34
N LYS A 67 5.28 -9.74 8.21
CA LYS A 67 5.53 -8.68 7.22
C LYS A 67 6.22 -7.45 7.82
N LEU A 68 6.30 -7.34 9.14
CA LEU A 68 6.98 -6.25 9.85
C LEU A 68 8.50 -6.42 9.76
N GLU A 69 9.21 -5.29 9.74
CA GLU A 69 10.67 -5.20 9.54
C GLU A 69 11.17 -6.02 8.34
N THR A 70 10.36 -6.05 7.27
CA THR A 70 10.76 -6.64 5.99
C THR A 70 10.78 -5.59 4.88
N ARG A 71 11.62 -5.82 3.86
CA ARG A 71 11.85 -4.88 2.76
C ARG A 71 11.66 -5.53 1.40
N SER A 72 11.27 -4.70 0.43
CA SER A 72 11.25 -5.03 -0.99
C SER A 72 11.80 -3.88 -1.84
N ASN A 73 11.78 -4.06 -3.17
CA ASN A 73 12.51 -3.21 -4.10
C ASN A 73 11.90 -1.82 -4.30
N PHE A 74 10.59 -1.67 -4.12
CA PHE A 74 9.88 -0.43 -4.41
C PHE A 74 9.14 0.09 -3.18
N VAL A 75 9.26 1.39 -2.93
CA VAL A 75 8.68 2.08 -1.77
C VAL A 75 7.36 2.72 -2.18
N VAL A 76 6.28 2.31 -1.53
CA VAL A 76 4.94 2.88 -1.75
C VAL A 76 4.78 4.19 -0.98
N SER A 77 5.03 4.19 0.33
CA SER A 77 4.85 5.36 1.18
C SER A 77 5.69 5.25 2.44
N SER A 78 5.96 6.39 3.09
CA SER A 78 6.51 6.40 4.45
C SER A 78 5.43 5.96 5.45
N LEU A 79 5.84 5.42 6.61
CA LEU A 79 4.90 5.21 7.73
C LEU A 79 4.28 6.52 8.25
N LYS A 80 4.90 7.67 7.97
CA LYS A 80 4.36 8.99 8.33
C LYS A 80 3.11 9.36 7.54
N ASP A 81 2.93 8.74 6.37
CA ASP A 81 1.78 8.97 5.48
C ASP A 81 0.64 7.99 5.76
N ILE A 82 0.76 7.16 6.80
CA ILE A 82 -0.22 6.15 7.20
C ILE A 82 -0.95 6.62 8.47
N ASN A 83 -2.27 6.73 8.38
CA ASN A 83 -3.12 7.21 9.47
C ASN A 83 -3.45 6.09 10.46
N TYR A 84 -3.63 4.86 9.96
CA TYR A 84 -4.00 3.71 10.78
C TYR A 84 -3.17 2.48 10.44
N ILE A 85 -2.62 1.82 11.47
CA ILE A 85 -1.94 0.53 11.35
C ILE A 85 -2.73 -0.48 12.18
N PHE A 86 -3.32 -1.46 11.51
CA PHE A 86 -4.00 -2.59 12.14
C PHE A 86 -3.09 -3.81 12.08
N THR A 87 -2.87 -4.44 13.22
CA THR A 87 -2.16 -5.72 13.32
C THR A 87 -3.06 -6.74 14.01
N SER A 88 -2.83 -8.02 13.73
CA SER A 88 -3.44 -9.08 14.53
C SER A 88 -3.00 -8.92 15.98
N LYS A 89 -3.96 -9.05 16.90
CA LYS A 89 -3.65 -9.16 18.31
C LYS A 89 -3.07 -10.55 18.54
N ASP A 90 -1.83 -10.63 19.00
CA ASP A 90 -1.30 -11.89 19.52
C ASP A 90 -2.19 -12.36 20.68
N ALA A 91 -2.53 -13.64 20.69
CA ALA A 91 -3.28 -14.28 21.76
C ALA A 91 -2.40 -14.51 22.99
#